data_AF-A0A7R9TNP5-F1
#
_entry.id   AF-A0A7R9TNP5-F1
#
_cell.length_a   1.000
_cell.length_b   1.000
_cell.length_c   1.000
_cell.angle_alpha   90.00
_cell.angle_beta   90.00
_cell.angle_gamma   90.00
#
_symmetry.space_group_name_H-M   'P 1'
#
loop_
_entity.id
_entity.type
_entity.pdbx_description
1 polymer ?
#
loop_
_entity_poly.entity_id
_entity_poly.type
_entity_poly.pdbx_seq_one_letter_code
_entity_poly.pdbx_strand_id
1 'polypeptide(L)'
;IALIEPSTSTRWSYGELNDRALAFARGLDEMGYVPGAKLGVRLDNCNELLVAMLGASARGIDVETAKTMDALARDVRCRGTLVHHLDAAAAGAMPGAHEPIAI
;
A
#
# COMPACT_ATOMS: atom_id res chain seq x y z
N ILE A 1 18.43 13.40 -3.46
CA ILE A 1 17.59 12.36 -4.11
C ILE A 1 17.16 11.40 -3.00
N ALA A 2 15.88 11.04 -2.94
CA ALA A 2 15.30 10.19 -1.89
C ALA A 2 15.00 8.77 -2.37
N LEU A 3 14.52 8.63 -3.61
CA LEU A 3 14.14 7.35 -4.21
C LEU A 3 14.66 7.27 -5.65
N ILE A 4 15.15 6.09 -6.03
CA ILE A 4 15.50 5.75 -7.40
C ILE A 4 14.96 4.35 -7.69
N GLU A 5 14.19 4.21 -8.75
CA GLU A 5 13.73 2.92 -9.25
C GLU A 5 14.33 2.66 -10.64
N PRO A 6 15.31 1.73 -10.75
CA PRO A 6 16.03 1.52 -12.01
C PRO A 6 15.17 0.95 -13.14
N SER A 7 14.19 0.10 -12.82
CA SER A 7 13.30 -0.56 -13.79
C SER A 7 12.41 0.43 -14.54
N THR A 8 12.05 1.55 -13.92
CA THR A 8 11.17 2.58 -14.48
C THR A 8 11.92 3.89 -14.80
N SER A 9 13.23 3.95 -14.53
CA SER A 9 14.04 5.19 -14.56
C SER A 9 13.48 6.33 -13.69
N THR A 10 12.66 6.00 -12.69
CA THR A 10 12.05 6.97 -11.79
C THR A 10 13.07 7.48 -10.78
N ARG A 11 13.09 8.80 -10.56
CA ARG A 11 13.90 9.46 -9.52
C ARG A 11 13.07 10.52 -8.84
N TRP A 12 12.99 10.46 -7.52
CA TRP A 12 12.29 11.46 -6.71
C TRP A 12 13.21 12.11 -5.69
N SER A 13 13.03 13.42 -5.52
CA SER A 13 13.47 14.17 -4.35
C SER A 13 12.65 13.79 -3.11
N TYR A 14 13.09 14.25 -1.94
CA TYR A 14 12.32 14.06 -0.71
C TYR A 14 10.96 14.76 -0.76
N GLY A 15 10.89 15.95 -1.37
CA GLY A 15 9.63 16.66 -1.57
C GLY A 15 8.65 15.87 -2.43
N GLU A 16 9.11 15.37 -3.57
CA GLU A 16 8.29 14.58 -4.49
C GLU A 16 7.80 13.25 -3.91
N LEU A 17 8.62 12.59 -3.08
CA LEU A 17 8.22 11.39 -2.35
C LEU A 17 7.17 11.75 -1.28
N ASN A 18 7.39 12.81 -0.52
CA ASN A 18 6.46 13.28 0.51
C ASN A 18 5.10 13.67 -0.10
N ASP A 19 5.09 14.41 -1.21
CA ASP A 19 3.86 14.84 -1.86
C ASP A 19 3.01 13.65 -2.33
N ARG A 20 3.66 12.60 -2.86
CA ARG A 20 3.00 11.35 -3.26
C ARG A 20 2.48 10.57 -2.06
N ALA A 21 3.28 10.44 -1.00
CA ALA A 21 2.86 9.80 0.24
C ALA A 21 1.65 10.50 0.86
N LEU A 22 1.63 11.83 0.89
CA LEU A 22 0.50 12.61 1.40
C LEU A 22 -0.73 12.56 0.46
N ALA A 23 -0.53 12.43 -0.85
CA ALA A 23 -1.63 12.19 -1.79
C ALA A 23 -2.29 10.83 -1.54
N PHE A 24 -1.48 9.78 -1.38
CA PHE A 24 -1.97 8.45 -1.01
C PHE A 24 -2.70 8.46 0.35
N ALA A 25 -2.12 9.13 1.35
CA ALA A 25 -2.73 9.29 2.67
C ALA A 25 -4.14 9.92 2.60
N ARG A 26 -4.33 10.95 1.76
CA ARG A 26 -5.66 11.54 1.53
C ARG A 26 -6.64 10.55 0.93
N GLY A 27 -6.20 9.72 -0.01
CA GLY A 27 -7.04 8.65 -0.55
C GLY A 27 -7.47 7.65 0.54
N LEU A 28 -6.57 7.29 1.45
CA LEU A 28 -6.92 6.45 2.61
C LEU A 28 -7.97 7.12 3.51
N ASP A 29 -7.83 8.43 3.76
CA ASP A 29 -8.81 9.21 4.53
C ASP A 29 -10.20 9.17 3.86
N GLU A 30 -10.25 9.34 2.53
CA GLU A 30 -11.49 9.29 1.74
C GLU A 30 -12.15 7.89 1.75
N MET A 31 -11.35 6.83 1.82
CA MET A 31 -11.84 5.44 2.00
C MET A 31 -12.22 5.10 3.46
N GLY A 32 -12.10 6.07 4.37
CA GLY A 32 -12.49 5.94 5.77
C GLY A 32 -11.51 5.12 6.61
N TYR A 33 -10.23 5.07 6.24
CA TYR A 33 -9.21 4.59 7.16
C TYR A 33 -9.07 5.57 8.33
N VAL A 34 -8.81 5.02 9.51
CA VAL A 34 -8.60 5.77 10.75
C VAL A 34 -7.30 5.33 11.41
N PRO A 35 -6.69 6.15 12.29
CA PRO A 35 -5.52 5.73 13.05
C PRO A 35 -5.77 4.38 13.78
N GLY A 36 -4.79 3.49 13.72
CA GLY A 36 -4.88 2.11 14.22
C GLY A 36 -5.52 1.11 13.24
N ALA A 37 -6.03 1.57 12.09
CA ALA A 37 -6.41 0.67 11.01
C ALA A 37 -5.18 -0.02 10.41
N LYS A 38 -5.41 -1.16 9.76
CA LYS A 38 -4.37 -1.96 9.11
C LYS A 38 -4.60 -2.02 7.61
N LEU A 39 -3.56 -1.77 6.83
CA LEU A 39 -3.50 -1.93 5.38
C LEU A 39 -2.59 -3.12 5.07
N GLY A 40 -3.14 -4.17 4.45
CA GLY A 40 -2.35 -5.30 3.99
C GLY A 40 -1.68 -4.96 2.66
N VAL A 41 -0.39 -5.22 2.51
CA VAL A 41 0.33 -4.85 1.28
C VAL A 41 1.07 -6.05 0.72
N ARG A 42 0.83 -6.35 -0.56
CA ARG A 42 1.59 -7.34 -1.32
C ARG A 42 2.06 -6.72 -2.62
N LEU A 43 3.22 -6.07 -2.52
CA LEU A 43 3.94 -5.51 -3.64
C LEU A 43 5.38 -6.01 -3.61
N ASP A 44 6.05 -5.93 -4.75
CA ASP A 44 7.50 -6.09 -4.79
C ASP A 44 8.20 -4.82 -4.29
N ASN A 45 9.53 -4.81 -4.31
CA ASN A 45 10.30 -3.62 -4.01
C ASN A 45 10.15 -2.59 -5.14
N CYS A 46 9.07 -1.82 -5.09
CA CYS A 46 8.74 -0.75 -6.02
C CYS A 46 8.57 0.60 -5.32
N ASN A 47 8.46 1.66 -6.11
CA ASN A 47 8.30 3.01 -5.58
C ASN A 47 6.98 3.15 -4.78
N GLU A 48 5.93 2.45 -5.19
CA GLU A 48 4.58 2.58 -4.63
C GLU A 48 4.48 1.93 -3.26
N LEU A 49 5.28 0.88 -2.98
CA LEU A 49 5.41 0.31 -1.64
C LEU A 49 5.89 1.37 -0.63
N LEU A 50 6.88 2.19 -1.00
CA LEU A 50 7.37 3.25 -0.13
C LEU A 50 6.35 4.38 0.04
N VAL A 51 5.63 4.74 -1.03
CA VAL A 51 4.50 5.69 -0.95
C VAL A 51 3.44 5.18 0.03
N ALA A 52 3.08 3.90 -0.05
CA ALA A 52 2.09 3.29 0.81
C ALA A 52 2.53 3.27 2.28
N MET A 53 3.76 2.82 2.55
CA MET A 53 4.32 2.78 3.91
C MET A 53 4.37 4.18 4.54
N LEU A 54 4.87 5.17 3.82
CA LEU A 54 4.99 6.53 4.33
C LEU A 54 3.62 7.22 4.49
N GLY A 55 2.75 7.10 3.49
CA GLY A 55 1.43 7.72 3.50
C GLY A 55 0.52 7.14 4.60
N ALA A 56 0.50 5.82 4.76
CA ALA A 56 -0.23 5.16 5.84
C ALA A 56 0.33 5.56 7.22
N SER A 57 1.66 5.53 7.39
CA SER A 57 2.30 5.90 8.65
C SER A 57 2.01 7.36 9.03
N ALA A 58 1.93 8.27 8.06
CA ALA A 58 1.56 9.67 8.29
C ALA A 58 0.14 9.87 8.86
N ARG A 59 -0.73 8.85 8.75
CA ARG A 59 -2.08 8.82 9.34
C ARG A 59 -2.22 7.87 10.52
N GLY A 60 -1.11 7.28 11.00
CA GLY A 60 -1.13 6.29 12.06
C GLY A 60 -1.81 4.97 11.64
N ILE A 61 -1.77 4.64 10.35
CA ILE A 61 -2.27 3.37 9.80
C ILE A 61 -1.09 2.40 9.72
N ASP A 62 -1.29 1.20 10.24
CA ASP A 62 -0.29 0.13 10.22
C ASP A 62 -0.25 -0.53 8.84
N VAL A 63 0.97 -0.73 8.32
CA VAL A 63 1.19 -1.45 7.06
C VAL A 63 1.75 -2.83 7.35
N GLU A 64 0.98 -3.85 6.98
CA GLU A 64 1.39 -5.24 7.12
C GLU A 64 1.75 -5.82 5.76
N THR A 65 3.06 -5.93 5.49
CA THR A 65 3.57 -6.45 4.21
C THR A 65 3.62 -7.97 4.22
N ALA A 66 3.20 -8.60 3.13
CA ALA A 66 3.36 -10.04 2.91
C ALA A 66 4.25 -10.32 1.71
N LYS A 67 4.94 -11.47 1.71
CA LYS A 67 5.77 -11.93 0.57
C LYS A 67 5.02 -12.82 -0.41
N THR A 68 3.82 -13.29 -0.08
CA THR A 68 2.95 -14.07 -0.97
C THR A 68 1.51 -13.64 -0.77
N MET A 69 0.67 -13.77 -1.80
CA MET A 69 -0.77 -13.55 -1.66
C MET A 69 -1.40 -14.48 -0.63
N ASP A 70 -0.86 -15.69 -0.52
CA ASP A 70 -1.29 -16.71 0.42
C ASP A 70 -0.98 -16.35 1.88
N ALA A 71 0.19 -15.75 2.15
CA ALA A 71 0.52 -15.19 3.47
C ALA A 71 -0.33 -13.95 3.77
N LEU A 72 -0.56 -13.07 2.77
CA LEU A 72 -1.46 -11.93 2.93
C LEU A 72 -2.86 -12.39 3.35
N ALA A 73 -3.41 -13.42 2.69
CA ALA A 73 -4.75 -13.93 2.95
C ALA A 73 -4.90 -14.53 4.35
N ARG A 74 -3.90 -15.29 4.80
CA ARG A 74 -3.99 -16.03 6.07
C ARG A 74 -3.66 -15.17 7.27
N ASP A 75 -2.57 -14.43 7.18
CA ASP A 75 -1.87 -13.90 8.35
C ASP A 75 -2.21 -12.42 8.60
N VAL A 76 -2.63 -11.70 7.56
CA VAL A 76 -2.89 -10.26 7.65
C VAL A 76 -4.38 -9.98 7.85
N ARG A 77 -4.72 -9.42 9.00
CA ARG A 77 -6.08 -8.93 9.29
C ARG A 77 -6.11 -7.43 9.05
N CYS A 78 -6.65 -7.03 7.90
CA CYS A 78 -6.65 -5.65 7.45
C CYS A 78 -8.02 -5.23 6.89
N ARG A 79 -8.24 -3.91 6.84
CA ARG A 79 -9.47 -3.31 6.27
C ARG A 79 -9.54 -3.48 4.75
N GLY A 80 -8.39 -3.41 4.10
CA GLY A 80 -8.24 -3.48 2.66
C GLY A 80 -6.79 -3.81 2.32
N THR A 81 -6.55 -4.09 1.05
CA THR A 81 -5.25 -4.56 0.57
C THR A 81 -4.72 -3.67 -0.54
N LEU A 82 -3.41 -3.50 -0.63
CA LEU A 82 -2.73 -2.89 -1.77
C LEU A 82 -1.91 -3.97 -2.46
N VAL A 83 -2.25 -4.26 -3.71
CA VAL A 83 -1.63 -5.35 -4.48
C VAL A 83 -1.38 -4.91 -5.91
N HIS A 84 -0.47 -5.59 -6.60
CA HIS A 84 -0.30 -5.41 -8.05
C HIS A 84 -1.61 -5.74 -8.78
N HIS A 85 -1.90 -5.05 -9.87
CA HIS A 85 -3.14 -5.27 -10.63
C HIS A 85 -3.45 -6.74 -10.97
N LEU A 86 -2.42 -7.53 -11.30
CA LEU A 86 -2.56 -8.97 -11.60
C LEU A 86 -3.10 -9.80 -10.41
N ASP A 87 -2.91 -9.33 -9.18
CA ASP A 87 -3.33 -9.97 -7.95
C ASP A 87 -4.68 -9.43 -7.42
N ALA A 88 -5.25 -8.41 -8.07
CA ALA A 88 -6.46 -7.72 -7.60
C ALA A 88 -7.67 -8.66 -7.49
N ALA A 89 -7.85 -9.59 -8.45
CA ALA A 89 -8.93 -10.57 -8.41
C ALA A 89 -8.78 -11.54 -7.22
N ALA A 90 -7.55 -11.97 -6.92
CA ALA A 90 -7.28 -12.84 -5.79
C ALA A 90 -7.50 -12.11 -4.46
N ALA A 91 -7.11 -10.84 -4.38
CA ALA A 91 -7.34 -9.99 -3.21
C ALA A 91 -8.82 -9.73 -2.96
N GLY A 92 -9.61 -9.42 -4.00
CA GLY A 92 -11.05 -9.19 -3.88
C GLY A 92 -11.85 -10.45 -3.52
N ALA A 93 -11.31 -11.65 -3.76
CA ALA A 93 -11.91 -12.92 -3.37
C ALA A 93 -11.59 -13.33 -1.91
N MET A 94 -10.74 -12.58 -1.19
CA MET A 94 -10.36 -12.91 0.18
C MET A 94 -11.54 -12.76 1.17
N PRO A 95 -11.75 -13.74 2.08
CA PRO A 95 -12.84 -13.69 3.04
C PRO A 95 -12.59 -12.61 4.11
N GLY A 96 -13.45 -11.58 4.14
CA GLY A 96 -13.30 -10.42 5.03
C GLY A 96 -13.69 -9.07 4.43
N ALA A 97 -14.21 -9.03 3.19
CA ALA A 97 -14.53 -7.79 2.47
C ALA A 97 -13.33 -6.84 2.39
N HIS A 98 -12.19 -7.37 1.92
CA HIS A 98 -11.04 -6.55 1.61
C HIS A 98 -11.32 -5.86 0.28
N GLU A 99 -11.41 -4.53 0.27
CA GLU A 99 -11.44 -3.76 -0.97
C GLU A 99 -9.99 -3.62 -1.46
N PRO A 100 -9.61 -4.22 -2.60
CA PRO A 100 -8.25 -4.12 -3.10
C PRO A 100 -8.04 -2.78 -3.80
N ILE A 101 -7.02 -2.04 -3.36
CA ILE A 101 -6.42 -0.96 -4.12
C ILE A 101 -5.43 -1.63 -5.08
N ALA A 102 -5.78 -1.65 -6.37
CA ALA A 102 -4.92 -2.18 -7.42
C ALA A 102 -4.06 -1.06 -7.99
N ILE A 103 -2.74 -1.28 -8.01
CA ILE A 103 -1.76 -0.38 -8.63
C ILE A 103 -1.00 -1.08 -9.76
#